data_AF-A0A2J7QRD2-F1
#
_entry.id   AF-A0A2J7QRD2-F1
#
_cell.length_a   1.000
_cell.length_b   1.000
_cell.length_c   1.000
_cell.angle_alpha   90.00
_cell.angle_beta   90.00
_cell.angle_gamma   90.00
#
_symmetry.space_group_name_H-M   'P 1'
#
loop_
_entity.id
_entity.type
_entity.pdbx_description
1 polymer ?
#
loop_
_entity_poly.entity_id
_entity_poly.type
_entity_poly.pdbx_seq_one_letter_code
_entity_poly.pdbx_strand_id
1 'polypeptide(L)'
;IRWTGPVSQMGKKRNAYRILIRKPEVSSTPATRLDVINLQEQLDMRLQQRQARETGICPVRRELYTQCFDELIRQVTINCAERGLLLLRIRDEIRMTISAYQILYESSIAFGIRKALMAEQGKADLENTVTKLQSEKSDLDKQVMELRSRADQIERRSNEQKLAEAKKHAEDIQFLKKTNQQLKVMNQYFLT
;
A
#
# COMPACT_ATOMS: atom_id res chain seq x y z
N ILE A 1 13.96 3.86 1.65
CA ILE A 1 14.72 2.58 1.69
C ILE A 1 15.69 2.59 0.52
N ARG A 2 16.98 2.74 0.83
CA ARG A 2 18.10 2.81 -0.12
C ARG A 2 18.46 1.37 -0.48
N TRP A 3 18.30 0.98 -1.74
CA TRP A 3 18.71 -0.35 -2.20
C TRP A 3 20.25 -0.39 -2.29
N THR A 4 20.88 -0.92 -1.25
CA THR A 4 22.28 -1.37 -1.27
C THR A 4 22.27 -2.90 -1.24
N GLY A 5 22.30 -3.51 -2.43
CA GLY A 5 22.42 -4.95 -2.62
C GLY A 5 23.39 -5.22 -3.79
N PRO A 6 24.19 -6.29 -3.74
CA PRO A 6 25.45 -6.39 -4.48
C PRO A 6 25.25 -6.64 -5.98
N VAL A 7 25.91 -5.81 -6.78
CA VAL A 7 26.13 -6.01 -8.22
C VAL A 7 27.15 -7.12 -8.41
N SER A 8 26.78 -8.37 -8.16
CA SER A 8 27.59 -9.51 -8.58
C SER A 8 26.79 -10.80 -8.51
N GLN A 9 26.11 -11.10 -9.61
CA GLN A 9 25.78 -12.45 -10.11
C GLN A 9 24.81 -12.34 -11.30
N MET A 10 25.20 -11.60 -12.36
CA MET A 10 24.65 -11.91 -13.68
C MET A 10 25.60 -12.88 -14.36
N GLY A 11 25.30 -14.15 -14.11
CA GLY A 11 25.95 -15.28 -14.71
C GLY A 11 26.03 -15.15 -16.22
N LYS A 12 27.18 -15.60 -16.71
CA LYS A 12 27.49 -16.03 -18.07
C LYS A 12 26.27 -16.64 -18.79
N LYS A 13 25.49 -15.80 -19.46
CA LYS A 13 24.63 -16.18 -20.59
C LYS A 13 24.77 -15.11 -21.67
N ARG A 14 25.98 -14.98 -22.22
CA ARG A 14 26.14 -14.43 -23.57
C ARG A 14 25.63 -15.50 -24.51
N ASN A 15 24.30 -15.56 -24.64
CA ASN A 15 23.65 -16.35 -25.67
C ASN A 15 24.24 -15.89 -27.00
N ALA A 16 24.82 -16.87 -27.69
CA ALA A 16 25.33 -16.74 -29.02
C ALA A 16 24.19 -16.31 -29.95
N TYR A 17 24.03 -15.01 -30.14
CA TYR A 17 23.41 -14.48 -31.37
C TYR A 17 24.45 -14.63 -32.48
N ARG A 18 24.80 -15.88 -32.80
CA ARG A 18 25.27 -16.22 -34.14
C ARG A 18 24.02 -16.06 -34.99
N ILE A 19 23.80 -14.84 -35.47
CA ILE A 19 22.74 -14.56 -36.41
C ILE A 19 23.13 -15.35 -37.67
N LEU A 20 22.61 -16.56 -37.79
CA LEU A 20 22.46 -17.23 -39.08
C LEU A 20 21.41 -16.41 -39.83
N ILE A 21 21.80 -15.20 -40.27
CA ILE A 21 21.12 -14.53 -41.36
C ILE A 21 21.41 -15.42 -42.55
N ARG A 22 20.52 -16.39 -42.82
CA ARG A 22 20.26 -16.77 -44.20
C ARG A 22 19.91 -15.44 -44.87
N LYS A 23 20.90 -14.79 -45.51
CA LYS A 23 20.64 -13.61 -46.33
C LYS A 23 19.54 -14.08 -47.28
N PRO A 24 18.31 -13.54 -47.18
CA PRO A 24 17.49 -13.53 -48.39
C PRO A 24 18.38 -12.83 -49.42
N GLU A 25 18.43 -13.32 -50.65
CA GLU A 25 19.04 -12.54 -51.73
C GLU A 25 18.32 -11.19 -51.72
N VAL A 26 18.99 -10.18 -51.15
CA VAL A 26 18.44 -8.85 -51.01
C VAL A 26 18.44 -8.32 -52.43
N SER A 27 17.27 -8.32 -53.06
CA SER A 27 17.17 -7.95 -54.47
C SER A 27 17.73 -6.55 -54.66
N SER A 28 18.85 -6.40 -55.37
CA SER A 28 19.46 -5.10 -55.62
C SER A 28 18.73 -4.29 -56.70
N THR A 29 17.65 -4.84 -57.28
CA THR A 29 16.89 -4.18 -58.33
C THR A 29 15.91 -3.17 -57.74
N PRO A 30 15.76 -1.99 -58.35
CA PRO A 30 14.71 -1.04 -58.00
C PRO A 30 13.33 -1.71 -58.06
N ALA A 31 12.48 -1.42 -57.08
CA ALA A 31 11.14 -1.99 -57.03
C ALA A 31 10.22 -1.35 -58.08
N THR A 32 9.43 -2.17 -58.76
CA THR A 32 8.38 -1.72 -59.68
C THR A 32 7.07 -1.47 -58.93
N ARG A 33 6.11 -0.80 -59.57
CA ARG A 33 4.76 -0.63 -59.02
C ARG A 33 4.08 -1.97 -58.70
N LEU A 34 4.33 -3.00 -59.51
CA LEU A 34 3.77 -4.33 -59.30
C LEU A 34 4.35 -4.99 -58.04
N ASP A 35 5.65 -4.82 -57.77
CA ASP A 35 6.30 -5.35 -56.57
C ASP A 35 5.70 -4.76 -55.28
N VAL A 36 5.36 -3.46 -55.31
CA VAL A 36 4.71 -2.78 -54.17
C VAL A 36 3.28 -3.30 -53.96
N ILE A 37 2.52 -3.55 -55.03
CA ILE A 37 1.17 -4.15 -54.93
C ILE A 37 1.27 -5.56 -54.35
N ASN A 38 2.18 -6.38 -54.84
CA ASN A 38 2.41 -7.73 -54.33
C ASN A 38 2.81 -7.73 -52.85
N LEU A 39 3.63 -6.76 -52.42
CA LEU A 39 4.01 -6.60 -51.01
C LEU A 39 2.79 -6.29 -50.13
N GLN A 40 1.90 -5.40 -50.60
CA GLN A 40 0.66 -5.06 -49.91
C GLN A 40 -0.26 -6.28 -49.77
N GLU A 41 -0.54 -6.97 -50.88
CA GLU A 41 -1.41 -8.16 -50.87
C GLU A 41 -0.87 -9.26 -49.95
N GLN A 42 0.46 -9.47 -49.95
CA GLN A 42 1.10 -10.41 -49.02
C GLN A 42 0.98 -9.99 -47.56
N LEU A 43 1.07 -8.70 -47.26
CA LEU A 43 0.88 -8.20 -45.90
C LEU A 43 -0.56 -8.44 -45.43
N ASP A 44 -1.53 -8.07 -46.26
CA ASP A 44 -2.96 -8.22 -45.97
C ASP A 44 -3.33 -9.70 -45.77
N MET A 45 -2.85 -10.57 -46.66
CA MET A 45 -3.00 -12.02 -46.53
C MET A 45 -2.41 -12.53 -45.21
N ARG A 46 -1.19 -12.11 -44.83
CA ARG A 46 -0.55 -12.55 -43.58
C ARG A 46 -1.25 -12.01 -42.34
N LEU A 47 -1.77 -10.79 -42.38
CA LEU A 47 -2.56 -10.21 -41.29
C LEU A 47 -3.83 -11.02 -41.05
N GLN A 48 -4.53 -11.40 -42.13
CA GLN A 48 -5.74 -12.22 -42.05
C GLN A 48 -5.42 -13.64 -41.59
N GLN A 49 -4.42 -14.30 -42.19
CA GLN A 49 -4.02 -15.66 -41.83
C GLN A 49 -3.61 -15.79 -40.36
N ARG A 50 -2.89 -14.79 -39.82
CA ARG A 50 -2.48 -14.77 -38.41
C ARG A 50 -3.51 -14.12 -37.48
N GLN A 51 -4.70 -13.78 -37.99
CA GLN A 51 -5.80 -13.18 -37.24
C GLN A 51 -5.35 -11.97 -36.39
N ALA A 52 -4.61 -11.07 -37.01
CA ALA A 52 -4.14 -9.86 -36.35
C ALA A 52 -5.34 -8.95 -35.98
N ARG A 53 -5.32 -8.36 -34.78
CA ARG A 53 -6.39 -7.45 -34.34
C ARG A 53 -6.32 -6.13 -35.11
N GLU A 54 -7.48 -5.65 -35.56
CA GLU A 54 -7.63 -4.36 -36.25
C GLU A 54 -7.50 -3.16 -35.29
N THR A 55 -7.85 -3.33 -34.02
CA THR A 55 -7.80 -2.27 -33.01
C THR A 55 -6.98 -2.69 -31.79
N GLY A 56 -6.43 -1.70 -31.09
CA GLY A 56 -5.62 -1.90 -29.90
C GLY A 56 -4.22 -2.47 -30.16
N ILE A 57 -3.53 -2.84 -29.08
CA ILE A 57 -2.16 -3.36 -29.12
C ILE A 57 -2.20 -4.82 -29.60
N CYS A 58 -1.50 -5.10 -30.71
CA CYS A 58 -1.40 -6.44 -31.28
C CYS A 58 0.06 -6.77 -31.66
N PRO A 59 0.68 -7.80 -31.06
CA PRO A 59 2.08 -8.14 -31.31
C PRO A 59 2.28 -8.68 -32.74
N VAL A 60 1.37 -9.51 -33.23
CA VAL A 60 1.40 -10.05 -34.60
C VAL A 60 1.37 -8.93 -35.63
N ARG A 61 0.45 -7.96 -35.45
CA ARG A 61 0.38 -6.79 -36.32
C ARG A 61 1.68 -6.00 -36.26
N ARG A 62 2.18 -5.69 -35.06
CA ARG A 62 3.45 -4.95 -34.88
C ARG A 62 4.61 -5.64 -35.60
N GLU A 63 4.72 -6.96 -35.51
CA GLU A 63 5.75 -7.75 -36.18
C GLU A 63 5.64 -7.65 -37.71
N LEU A 64 4.45 -7.88 -38.27
CA LEU A 64 4.22 -7.86 -39.73
C LEU A 64 4.46 -6.47 -40.33
N TYR A 65 3.99 -5.41 -39.67
CA TYR A 65 4.27 -4.04 -40.10
C TYR A 65 5.75 -3.67 -39.96
N THR A 66 6.45 -4.21 -38.96
CA THR A 66 7.90 -4.01 -38.82
C THR A 66 8.65 -4.63 -39.99
N GLN A 67 8.31 -5.87 -40.37
CA GLN A 67 8.91 -6.54 -41.52
C GLN A 67 8.61 -5.81 -42.83
N CYS A 68 7.35 -5.37 -43.03
CA CYS A 68 6.98 -4.56 -44.20
C CYS A 68 7.74 -3.24 -44.24
N PHE A 69 7.90 -2.55 -43.12
CA PHE A 69 8.62 -1.29 -43.07
C PHE A 69 10.12 -1.47 -43.33
N ASP A 70 10.73 -2.56 -42.86
CA ASP A 70 12.12 -2.89 -43.19
C ASP A 70 12.31 -3.16 -44.69
N GLU A 71 11.33 -3.80 -45.35
CA GLU A 71 11.31 -3.97 -46.81
C GLU A 71 11.12 -2.65 -47.56
N LEU A 72 10.26 -1.75 -47.07
CA LEU A 72 10.12 -0.41 -47.63
C LEU A 72 11.43 0.40 -47.51
N ILE A 73 12.11 0.34 -46.36
CA ILE A 73 13.41 0.99 -46.18
C ILE A 73 14.41 0.42 -47.19
N ARG A 74 14.44 -0.89 -47.40
CA ARG A 74 15.30 -1.54 -48.40
C ARG A 74 15.02 -1.01 -49.81
N GLN A 75 13.75 -0.99 -50.25
CA GLN A 75 13.36 -0.48 -51.58
C GLN A 75 13.73 0.99 -51.76
N VAL A 76 13.47 1.83 -50.75
CA VAL A 76 13.81 3.26 -50.78
C VAL A 76 15.33 3.47 -50.81
N THR A 77 16.09 2.66 -50.08
CA THR A 77 17.57 2.74 -50.03
C THR A 77 18.18 2.44 -51.40
N ILE A 78 17.62 1.49 -52.15
CA ILE A 78 18.06 1.19 -53.52
C ILE A 78 17.83 2.38 -54.45
N ASN A 79 16.71 3.08 -54.28
CA ASN A 79 16.41 4.27 -55.08
C ASN A 79 17.26 5.48 -54.67
N CYS A 80 17.44 5.71 -53.37
CA CYS A 80 18.22 6.81 -52.79
C CYS A 80 18.65 6.44 -51.37
N ALA A 81 19.95 6.23 -51.19
CA ALA A 81 20.50 5.72 -49.93
C ALA A 81 20.30 6.69 -48.76
N GLU A 82 20.38 8.00 -49.01
CA GLU A 82 20.21 9.06 -48.01
C GLU A 82 18.79 9.04 -47.44
N ARG A 83 17.78 8.82 -48.30
CA ARG A 83 16.39 8.70 -47.88
C ARG A 83 16.16 7.44 -47.06
N GLY A 84 16.76 6.33 -47.47
CA GLY A 84 16.74 5.07 -46.72
C GLY A 84 17.34 5.23 -45.32
N LEU A 85 18.48 5.93 -45.21
CA LEU A 85 19.14 6.21 -43.95
C LEU A 85 18.27 7.09 -43.02
N LEU A 86 17.56 8.09 -43.57
CA LEU A 86 16.62 8.90 -42.79
C LEU A 86 15.47 8.06 -42.24
N LEU A 87 14.84 7.21 -43.07
CA LEU A 87 13.76 6.32 -42.61
C LEU A 87 14.23 5.33 -41.54
N LEU A 88 15.46 4.82 -41.65
CA LEU A 88 16.09 3.96 -40.65
C LEU A 88 16.19 4.67 -39.29
N ARG A 89 16.65 5.93 -39.28
CA ARG A 89 16.78 6.72 -38.05
C ARG A 89 15.42 6.99 -37.41
N ILE A 90 14.42 7.38 -38.21
CA ILE A 90 13.04 7.61 -37.74
C ILE A 90 12.47 6.32 -37.12
N ARG A 91 12.69 5.16 -37.76
CA ARG A 91 12.27 3.86 -37.23
C ARG A 91 12.85 3.60 -35.84
N ASP A 92 14.15 3.83 -35.69
CA ASP A 92 14.87 3.54 -34.46
C ASP A 92 14.46 4.51 -33.34
N GLU A 93 14.23 5.78 -33.66
CA GLU A 93 13.67 6.78 -32.74
C GLU A 93 12.27 6.35 -32.24
N ILE A 94 11.35 6.00 -33.14
CA ILE A 94 10.01 5.53 -32.77
C ILE A 94 10.08 4.28 -31.88
N ARG A 95 10.98 3.34 -32.17
CA ARG A 95 11.20 2.14 -31.34
C ARG A 95 11.68 2.51 -29.94
N MET A 96 12.61 3.45 -29.82
CA MET A 96 13.08 3.97 -28.53
C MET A 96 11.93 4.64 -27.76
N THR A 97 11.13 5.48 -28.41
CA THR A 97 9.97 6.15 -27.79
C THR A 97 8.93 5.14 -27.29
N ILE A 98 8.60 4.12 -28.09
CA ILE A 98 7.66 3.07 -27.67
C ILE A 98 8.19 2.31 -26.46
N SER A 99 9.48 1.97 -26.45
CA SER A 99 10.13 1.29 -25.32
C SER A 99 10.07 2.12 -24.04
N ALA A 100 10.35 3.43 -24.14
CA ALA A 100 10.24 4.36 -23.01
C ALA A 100 8.81 4.41 -22.45
N TYR A 101 7.80 4.48 -23.32
CA TYR A 101 6.40 4.43 -22.87
C TYR A 101 6.01 3.11 -22.22
N GLN A 102 6.54 1.97 -22.70
CA GLN A 102 6.31 0.66 -22.07
C GLN A 102 6.87 0.63 -20.65
N ILE A 103 8.11 1.08 -20.46
CA ILE A 103 8.76 1.15 -19.14
C ILE A 103 7.98 2.06 -18.19
N LEU A 104 7.53 3.22 -18.67
CA LEU A 104 6.73 4.16 -17.88
C LEU A 104 5.38 3.56 -17.47
N TYR A 105 4.72 2.85 -18.38
CA TYR A 105 3.45 2.19 -18.13
C TYR A 105 3.59 1.06 -17.10
N GLU A 106 4.60 0.20 -17.26
CA GLU A 106 4.94 -0.87 -16.30
C GLU A 106 5.23 -0.30 -14.91
N SER A 107 6.02 0.79 -14.86
CA SER A 107 6.33 1.49 -13.61
C SER A 107 5.07 2.09 -12.95
N SER A 108 4.16 2.63 -13.75
CA SER A 108 2.91 3.23 -13.27
C SER A 108 1.98 2.17 -12.66
N ILE A 109 1.84 1.01 -13.32
CA ILE A 109 1.08 -0.13 -12.78
C ILE A 109 1.70 -0.61 -11.48
N ALA A 110 3.02 -0.81 -11.44
CA ALA A 110 3.71 -1.29 -10.25
C ALA A 110 3.54 -0.32 -9.06
N PHE A 111 3.55 0.99 -9.33
CA PHE A 111 3.24 2.01 -8.32
C PHE A 111 1.81 1.88 -7.78
N GLY A 112 0.83 1.74 -8.68
CA GLY A 112 -0.58 1.57 -8.31
C GLY A 112 -0.81 0.35 -7.42
N ILE A 113 -0.26 -0.81 -7.82
CA ILE A 113 -0.34 -2.06 -7.03
C ILE A 113 0.27 -1.87 -5.64
N ARG A 114 1.46 -1.27 -5.57
CA ARG A 114 2.15 -1.03 -4.29
C ARG A 114 1.33 -0.13 -3.37
N LYS A 115 0.72 0.93 -3.92
CA LYS A 115 -0.12 1.84 -3.14
C LYS A 115 -1.40 1.15 -2.63
N ALA A 116 -2.03 0.31 -3.44
CA ALA A 116 -3.18 -0.48 -3.00
C ALA A 116 -2.81 -1.44 -1.85
N LEU A 117 -1.70 -2.18 -1.99
CA LEU A 117 -1.21 -3.07 -0.93
C LEU A 117 -0.87 -2.32 0.36
N MET A 118 -0.22 -1.15 0.26
CA MET A 118 0.08 -0.32 1.43
C MET A 118 -1.18 0.19 2.13
N ALA A 119 -2.24 0.51 1.39
CA ALA A 119 -3.51 0.93 1.97
C ALA A 119 -4.19 -0.22 2.73
N GLU A 120 -4.20 -1.43 2.17
CA GLU A 120 -4.74 -2.61 2.84
C GLU A 120 -3.97 -2.94 4.13
N GLN A 121 -2.64 -2.91 4.07
CA GLN A 121 -1.82 -3.13 5.25
C GLN A 121 -2.06 -2.06 6.33
N GLY A 122 -2.08 -0.78 5.94
CA GLY A 122 -2.34 0.32 6.87
C GLY A 122 -3.71 0.21 7.53
N LYS A 123 -4.73 -0.24 6.79
CA LYS A 123 -6.06 -0.50 7.34
C LYS A 123 -6.02 -1.61 8.39
N ALA A 124 -5.39 -2.74 8.10
CA ALA A 124 -5.25 -3.85 9.05
C ALA A 124 -4.50 -3.43 10.32
N ASP A 125 -3.43 -2.65 10.20
CA ASP A 125 -2.69 -2.13 11.34
C ASP A 125 -3.54 -1.19 12.21
N LEU A 126 -4.36 -0.34 11.58
CA LEU A 126 -5.31 0.52 12.30
C LEU A 126 -6.39 -0.30 13.01
N GLU A 127 -6.97 -1.32 12.36
CA GLU A 127 -7.97 -2.21 12.96
C GLU A 127 -7.41 -2.93 14.20
N ASN A 128 -6.17 -3.43 14.13
CA ASN A 128 -5.47 -4.02 15.27
C ASN A 128 -5.24 -3.00 16.41
N THR A 129 -4.95 -1.75 16.07
CA THR A 129 -4.78 -0.69 17.08
C THR A 129 -6.10 -0.35 17.76
N VAL A 130 -7.18 -0.27 16.98
CA VAL A 130 -8.54 -0.01 17.49
C VAL A 130 -8.97 -1.11 18.45
N THR A 131 -8.79 -2.39 18.10
CA THR A 131 -9.19 -3.50 18.97
C THR A 131 -8.40 -3.50 20.29
N LYS A 132 -7.08 -3.23 20.23
CA LYS A 132 -6.24 -3.08 21.41
C LYS A 132 -6.72 -1.94 22.30
N LEU A 133 -6.93 -0.74 21.75
CA LEU A 133 -7.40 0.41 22.52
C LEU A 133 -8.81 0.19 23.11
N GLN A 134 -9.68 -0.53 22.41
CA GLN A 134 -11.00 -0.91 22.94
C GLN A 134 -10.88 -1.85 24.15
N SER A 135 -9.96 -2.83 24.11
CA SER A 135 -9.71 -3.69 25.27
C SER A 135 -9.15 -2.91 26.46
N GLU A 136 -8.16 -2.05 26.23
CA GLU A 136 -7.54 -1.22 27.27
C GLU A 136 -8.57 -0.27 27.91
N LYS A 137 -9.43 0.36 27.10
CA LYS A 137 -10.52 1.19 27.60
C LYS A 137 -11.47 0.41 28.49
N SER A 138 -11.91 -0.77 28.04
CA SER A 138 -12.80 -1.64 28.84
C SER A 138 -12.19 -2.00 30.19
N ASP A 139 -10.90 -2.32 30.21
CA ASP A 139 -10.23 -2.71 31.46
C ASP A 139 -10.00 -1.52 32.40
N LEU A 140 -9.71 -0.33 31.87
CA LEU A 140 -9.67 0.90 32.64
C LEU A 140 -11.06 1.28 33.19
N ASP A 141 -12.12 1.11 32.41
CA ASP A 141 -13.50 1.39 32.87
C ASP A 141 -13.88 0.46 34.04
N LYS A 142 -13.49 -0.83 34.00
CA LYS A 142 -13.66 -1.76 35.13
C LYS A 142 -12.88 -1.32 36.36
N GLN A 143 -11.62 -0.92 36.21
CA GLN A 143 -10.80 -0.43 37.31
C GLN A 143 -11.40 0.83 37.95
N VAL A 144 -11.92 1.75 37.13
CA VAL A 144 -12.60 2.96 37.63
C VAL A 144 -13.86 2.58 38.42
N MET A 145 -14.67 1.64 37.92
CA MET A 145 -15.85 1.16 38.66
C MET A 145 -15.46 0.52 40.01
N GLU A 146 -14.44 -0.32 40.03
CA GLU A 146 -13.97 -0.98 41.25
C GLU A 146 -13.46 0.03 42.28
N LEU A 147 -12.63 0.98 41.86
CA LEU A 147 -12.09 2.02 42.74
C LEU A 147 -13.19 2.94 43.28
N ARG A 148 -14.18 3.31 42.46
CA ARG A 148 -15.35 4.08 42.92
C ARG A 148 -16.15 3.31 43.96
N SER A 149 -16.48 2.04 43.70
CA SER A 149 -17.17 1.20 44.69
C SER A 149 -16.39 1.08 45.99
N ARG A 150 -15.06 0.98 45.92
CA ARG A 150 -14.19 0.91 47.11
C ARG A 150 -14.18 2.23 47.88
N ALA A 151 -14.12 3.36 47.19
CA ALA A 151 -14.19 4.68 47.81
C ALA A 151 -15.54 4.87 48.54
N ASP A 152 -16.65 4.55 47.89
CA ASP A 152 -18.00 4.64 48.49
C ASP A 152 -18.14 3.78 49.76
N GLN A 153 -17.57 2.56 49.75
CA GLN A 153 -17.58 1.68 50.92
C GLN A 153 -16.75 2.26 52.09
N ILE A 154 -15.59 2.84 51.80
CA ILE A 154 -14.73 3.47 52.81
C ILE A 154 -15.43 4.70 53.40
N GLU A 155 -16.05 5.53 52.57
CA GLU A 155 -16.77 6.72 53.01
C GLU A 155 -17.95 6.35 53.91
N ARG A 156 -18.78 5.37 53.52
CA ARG A 156 -19.89 4.88 54.35
C ARG A 156 -19.41 4.36 55.70
N ARG A 157 -18.37 3.51 55.71
CA ARG A 157 -17.81 2.96 56.95
C ARG A 157 -17.24 4.06 57.85
N SER A 158 -16.55 5.05 57.29
CA SER A 158 -16.01 6.17 58.06
C SER A 158 -17.12 7.03 58.65
N ASN A 159 -18.19 7.30 57.90
CA ASN A 159 -19.35 8.06 58.39
C ASN A 159 -20.10 7.31 59.50
N GLU A 160 -20.31 6.00 59.34
CA GLU A 160 -20.91 5.14 60.38
C GLU A 160 -20.08 5.13 61.66
N GLN A 161 -18.75 4.99 61.55
CA GLN A 161 -17.84 5.06 62.71
C GLN A 161 -17.90 6.41 63.42
N LYS A 162 -17.83 7.52 62.67
CA LYS A 162 -17.95 8.87 63.23
C LYS A 162 -19.28 9.09 63.94
N LEU A 163 -20.39 8.62 63.35
CA LEU A 163 -21.73 8.69 63.95
C LEU A 163 -21.82 7.86 65.24
N ALA A 164 -21.26 6.64 65.25
CA ALA A 164 -21.26 5.78 66.42
C ALA A 164 -20.40 6.36 67.57
N GLU A 165 -19.22 6.88 67.26
CA GLU A 165 -18.35 7.55 68.24
C GLU A 165 -19.00 8.82 68.79
N ALA A 166 -19.59 9.65 67.94
CA ALA A 166 -20.31 10.85 68.39
C ALA A 166 -21.49 10.52 69.30
N LYS A 167 -22.24 9.46 68.98
CA LYS A 167 -23.34 8.97 69.83
C LYS A 167 -22.84 8.47 71.18
N LYS A 168 -21.79 7.64 71.19
CA LYS A 168 -21.18 7.13 72.43
C LYS A 168 -20.65 8.26 73.30
N HIS A 169 -19.94 9.23 72.71
CA HIS A 169 -19.47 10.41 73.42
C HIS A 169 -20.62 11.26 74.00
N ALA A 170 -21.72 11.41 73.27
CA ALA A 170 -22.89 12.12 73.78
C ALA A 170 -23.54 11.40 74.97
N GLU A 171 -23.64 10.07 74.91
CA GLU A 171 -24.13 9.21 76.01
C GLU A 171 -23.21 9.31 77.25
N ASP A 172 -21.88 9.23 77.06
CA ASP A 172 -20.89 9.37 78.13
C ASP A 172 -20.96 10.75 78.81
N ILE A 173 -21.08 11.83 78.02
CA ILE A 173 -21.25 13.20 78.55
C ILE A 173 -22.54 13.31 79.37
N GLN A 174 -23.66 12.75 78.87
CA GLN A 174 -24.92 12.76 79.61
C GLN A 174 -24.82 11.98 80.93
N PHE A 175 -24.19 10.82 80.91
CA PHE A 175 -23.95 10.02 82.11
C PHE A 175 -23.11 10.79 83.13
N LEU A 176 -21.95 11.34 82.72
CA LEU A 176 -21.09 12.14 83.59
C LEU A 176 -21.79 13.37 84.16
N LYS A 177 -22.62 14.06 83.37
CA LYS A 177 -23.45 15.18 83.86
C LYS A 177 -24.40 14.75 84.98
N LYS A 178 -25.10 13.62 84.80
CA LYS A 178 -26.00 13.08 85.84
C LYS A 178 -25.23 12.70 87.11
N THR A 179 -24.11 12.01 86.98
CA THR A 179 -23.27 11.61 88.13
C THR A 179 -22.71 12.84 88.86
N ASN A 180 -22.25 13.85 88.14
CA ASN A 180 -21.75 15.09 88.73
C ASN A 180 -22.85 15.84 89.49
N GLN A 181 -24.08 15.89 88.96
CA GLN A 181 -25.24 16.44 89.66
C GLN A 181 -25.54 15.67 90.96
N GLN A 182 -25.56 14.34 90.92
CA GLN A 182 -25.78 13.51 92.11
C GLN A 182 -24.69 13.73 93.19
N LEU A 183 -23.41 13.78 92.79
CA LEU A 183 -22.30 14.04 93.69
C LEU A 183 -22.34 15.45 94.31
N LYS A 184 -22.76 16.47 93.54
CA LYS A 184 -22.96 17.82 94.07
C LYS A 184 -24.03 17.84 95.16
N VAL A 185 -25.16 17.19 94.91
CA VAL A 185 -26.25 17.07 95.90
C VAL A 185 -25.74 16.34 97.15
N MET A 186 -25.05 15.21 97.00
CA MET A 186 -24.47 14.46 98.12
C MET A 186 -23.47 15.28 98.95
N ASN A 187 -22.55 16.01 98.30
CA ASN A 187 -21.62 16.90 99.01
C ASN A 187 -22.34 18.03 99.75
N GLN A 188 -23.45 18.52 99.19
CA GLN A 188 -24.26 19.56 99.84
C GLN A 188 -24.97 19.02 101.09
N TYR A 189 -25.44 17.77 101.04
CA TYR A 189 -25.94 17.04 102.22
C TYR A 189 -24.85 16.72 103.26
N PHE A 190 -23.58 16.59 102.86
CA PHE A 190 -22.46 16.31 103.78
C PHE A 190 -21.92 17.57 104.48
N LEU A 191 -22.24 18.76 103.96
CA LEU A 191 -21.79 20.08 104.46
C LEU A 191 -22.88 20.81 105.29
N THR A 192 -24.05 20.18 105.49
CA THR A 192 -25.14 20.65 106.37
C THR A 192 -25.33 19.69 107.54
#